data_AF-A0AAU5BDT3-F1
#
_entry.id   AF-A0AAU5BDT3-F1
#
_cell.length_a   1.000
_cell.length_b   1.000
_cell.length_c   1.000
_cell.angle_alpha   90.00
_cell.angle_beta   90.00
_cell.angle_gamma   90.00
#
_symmetry.space_group_name_H-M   'P 1'
#
loop_
_entity.id
_entity.type
_entity.pdbx_description
1 polymer ?
#
loop_
_entity_poly.entity_id
_entity_poly.type
_entity_poly.pdbx_seq_one_letter_code
_entity_poly.pdbx_strand_id
1 'polypeptide(L)' 'MADTADLSPHEQTFDRVREARDRAVHHTRPARESAVERRDLMQGLIGQGVSQADIAREPGVSRQAVQKMPAC' A
#
# COMPACT_ATOMS: atom_id res chain seq x y z
N MET A 1 12.97 29.40 25.46
CA MET A 1 13.87 28.24 25.30
C MET A 1 13.03 27.03 25.66
N ALA A 2 12.81 26.09 24.75
CA ALA A 2 11.99 24.92 25.04
C ALA A 2 12.79 24.02 25.99
N ASP A 3 12.23 23.77 27.17
CA ASP A 3 12.69 22.71 28.09
C ASP A 3 12.60 21.40 27.31
N THR A 4 13.74 20.90 26.85
CA THR A 4 13.79 19.63 26.14
C THR A 4 13.55 18.56 27.20
N ALA A 5 12.33 18.01 27.23
CA ALA A 5 11.99 16.93 28.15
C ALA A 5 13.09 15.86 28.08
N ASP A 6 13.56 15.39 29.23
CA ASP A 6 14.52 14.30 29.28
C ASP A 6 13.84 13.01 28.78
N LEU A 7 14.18 12.62 27.56
CA LEU A 7 13.64 11.43 26.88
C LEU A 7 14.53 10.20 27.06
N SER A 8 15.63 10.30 27.81
CA SER A 8 16.52 9.19 28.18
C SER A 8 15.77 7.93 28.65
N PRO A 9 14.73 8.01 29.52
CA PRO A 9 14.01 6.80 29.95
C PRO A 9 13.20 6.12 28.83
N HIS A 10 12.99 6.79 27.69
CA HIS A 10 12.18 6.30 26.57
C HIS A 10 13.00 5.91 25.34
N GLU A 11 14.34 6.01 25.38
CA GLU A 11 15.22 5.76 24.23
C GLU A 11 14.97 4.40 23.58
N GLN A 12 14.82 3.34 24.38
CA GLN A 12 14.53 2.00 23.86
C GLN A 12 13.18 1.94 23.11
N THR A 13 12.17 2.69 23.56
CA THR A 13 10.88 2.76 22.86
C THR A 13 11.05 3.50 21.54
N PHE A 14 11.83 4.59 21.51
CA PHE A 14 12.12 5.31 20.27
C PHE A 14 12.91 4.46 19.27
N ASP A 15 13.81 3.59 19.73
CA ASP A 15 14.50 2.62 18.87
C ASP A 15 13.51 1.66 18.21
N ARG A 16 12.57 1.09 18.98
CA ARG A 16 11.52 0.22 18.43
C ARG A 16 10.61 0.96 17.44
N VAL A 17 10.30 2.23 17.70
CA VAL A 17 9.51 3.06 16.77
C VAL A 17 10.26 3.29 15.47
N ARG A 18 11.56 3.61 15.52
CA ARG A 18 12.41 3.75 14.32
C ARG A 18 12.45 2.45 13.52
N GLU A 19 12.69 1.32 14.19
CA GLU A 19 12.73 0.00 13.55
C GLU A 19 11.38 -0.37 12.91
N ALA A 20 10.26 -0.11 13.59
CA ALA A 20 8.93 -0.35 13.04
C ALA A 20 8.63 0.55 11.84
N ARG A 21 9.04 1.83 11.90
CA ARG A 21 8.94 2.77 10.78
C ARG A 21 9.74 2.28 9.59
N ASP A 22 10.98 1.85 9.79
CA ASP A 22 11.85 1.43 8.68
C ASP A 22 11.29 0.18 7.99
N ARG A 23 10.75 -0.78 8.76
CA ARG A 23 9.98 -1.90 8.19
C ARG A 23 8.78 -1.42 7.38
N ALA A 24 7.98 -0.52 7.92
CA ALA A 24 6.80 0.01 7.22
C ALA A 24 7.18 0.71 5.92
N VAL A 25 8.21 1.55 5.93
CA VAL A 25 8.73 2.24 4.74
C VAL A 25 9.27 1.24 3.73
N HIS A 26 10.04 0.25 4.18
CA HIS A 26 10.58 -0.80 3.32
C HIS A 26 9.47 -1.57 2.59
N HIS A 27 8.33 -1.83 3.24
CA HIS A 27 7.18 -2.49 2.60
C HIS A 27 6.28 -1.53 1.82
N THR A 28 6.31 -0.23 2.11
CA THR A 28 5.48 0.77 1.41
C THR A 28 5.87 0.90 -0.06
N ARG A 29 7.19 0.93 -0.35
CA ARG A 29 7.68 1.02 -1.73
C ARG A 29 7.22 -0.15 -2.62
N PRO A 30 7.48 -1.43 -2.28
CA PRO A 30 7.04 -2.55 -3.10
C PRO A 30 5.50 -2.63 -3.17
N ALA A 31 4.79 -2.30 -2.08
CA ALA A 31 3.33 -2.24 -2.13
C ALA A 31 2.82 -1.21 -3.16
N ARG A 32 3.48 -0.06 -3.27
CA ARG A 32 3.15 0.97 -4.26
C ARG A 32 3.49 0.51 -5.69
N GLU A 33 4.64 -0.11 -5.88
CA GLU A 33 5.06 -0.66 -7.18
C GLU A 33 4.07 -1.73 -7.67
N SER A 34 3.69 -2.69 -6.81
CA SER A 34 2.67 -3.69 -7.13
C SER A 34 1.28 -3.09 -7.37
N ALA A 35 0.92 -1.99 -6.69
CA ALA A 35 -0.36 -1.32 -6.92
C ALA A 35 -0.42 -0.68 -8.32
N VAL A 36 0.68 -0.07 -8.77
CA VAL A 36 0.82 0.47 -10.13
C VAL A 36 0.76 -0.66 -11.16
N GLU A 37 1.55 -1.70 -10.99
CA GLU A 37 1.55 -2.86 -11.89
C GLU A 37 0.15 -3.47 -12.04
N ARG A 38 -0.55 -3.68 -10.92
CA ARG A 38 -1.94 -4.17 -10.94
C ARG A 38 -2.86 -3.26 -11.74
N ARG A 39 -2.73 -1.93 -11.60
CA ARG A 39 -3.54 -0.97 -12.35
C ARG A 39 -3.29 -1.09 -13.84
N ASP A 40 -2.02 -1.14 -14.24
CA ASP A 40 -1.63 -1.23 -15.65
C ASP A 40 -2.14 -2.53 -16.28
N LEU A 41 -1.99 -3.66 -15.58
CA LEU A 41 -2.53 -4.95 -16.02
C LEU A 41 -4.06 -4.92 -16.19
N MET A 42 -4.78 -4.36 -15.22
CA MET A 42 -6.24 -4.22 -15.32
C MET A 42 -6.67 -3.33 -16.48
N GLN A 43 -5.98 -2.21 -16.70
CA GLN A 43 -6.23 -1.34 -17.85
C GLN A 43 -5.97 -2.06 -19.18
N GLY A 44 -4.91 -2.87 -19.25
CA GLY A 44 -4.63 -3.72 -20.41
C GLY A 44 -5.76 -4.71 -20.70
N LEU A 45 -6.31 -5.36 -19.68
CA LEU A 45 -7.45 -6.28 -19.82
C LEU A 45 -8.72 -5.56 -20.30
N ILE A 46 -9.01 -4.39 -19.72
CA ILE A 46 -10.17 -3.57 -20.13
C ILE A 46 -10.00 -3.12 -21.60
N GLY A 47 -8.80 -2.71 -22.00
CA GLY A 47 -8.50 -2.31 -23.39
C GLY A 47 -8.69 -3.45 -24.40
N GLN A 48 -8.58 -4.71 -23.95
CA GLN A 48 -8.85 -5.90 -24.76
C GLN A 48 -10.33 -6.32 -24.75
N GLY A 49 -11.20 -5.57 -24.08
CA GLY A 49 -12.64 -5.83 -24.02
C GLY A 49 -13.06 -6.75 -22.87
N VAL A 50 -12.17 -7.08 -21.93
CA VAL A 50 -12.53 -7.88 -20.75
C VAL A 50 -13.39 -7.06 -19.80
N SER A 51 -14.51 -7.61 -19.36
CA SER A 51 -15.41 -6.91 -18.44
C SER A 51 -14.83 -6.84 -17.02
N GLN A 52 -15.14 -5.75 -16.29
CA GLN A 52 -14.74 -5.63 -14.88
C GLN A 52 -15.30 -6.76 -13.99
N ALA A 53 -16.43 -7.38 -14.39
CA ALA A 53 -17.02 -8.48 -13.63
C ALA A 53 -16.15 -9.74 -13.76
N ASP A 54 -15.59 -9.98 -14.95
CA ASP A 54 -14.70 -11.12 -15.19
C ASP A 54 -13.33 -10.90 -14.54
N ILE A 55 -12.80 -9.66 -14.63
CA ILE A 55 -11.58 -9.24 -13.91
C ILE A 55 -11.72 -9.39 -12.39
N ALA A 56 -12.93 -9.21 -11.84
CA ALA A 56 -13.18 -9.40 -10.42
C ALA A 56 -13.29 -10.88 -10.04
N ARG A 57 -13.95 -11.68 -10.89
CA ARG A 57 -14.21 -13.10 -10.63
C ARG A 57 -12.93 -13.92 -10.57
N GLU A 58 -12.00 -13.70 -11.49
CA GLU A 58 -10.78 -14.50 -11.63
C GLU A 58 -9.87 -14.47 -10.39
N PRO A 59 -9.47 -13.30 -9.85
CA PRO A 59 -8.70 -13.23 -8.61
C PRO A 59 -9.56 -13.36 -7.33
N GLY A 60 -10.87 -13.58 -7.44
CA GLY A 60 -11.77 -13.75 -6.29
C GLY A 60 -12.03 -12.47 -5.50
N VAL A 61 -12.08 -11.31 -6.17
CA VAL A 61 -12.35 -10.01 -5.53
C VAL A 61 -13.75 -9.49 -5.89
N SER A 62 -14.24 -8.50 -5.15
CA SER A 62 -15.49 -7.85 -5.51
C SER A 62 -15.31 -6.91 -6.70
N ARG A 63 -16.37 -6.74 -7.51
CA ARG A 63 -16.39 -5.72 -8.58
C ARG A 63 -16.16 -4.31 -8.03
N GLN A 64 -16.54 -4.04 -6.78
CA GLN A 64 -16.27 -2.77 -6.11
C GLN A 64 -14.77 -2.57 -5.82
N ALA A 65 -14.04 -3.65 -5.50
CA ALA A 65 -12.60 -3.59 -5.32
C ALA A 65 -11.91 -3.19 -6.63
N VAL A 66 -12.28 -3.81 -7.76
CA VAL A 66 -11.76 -3.45 -9.09
C VAL A 66 -12.06 -1.99 -9.44
N GLN A 67 -13.25 -1.48 -9.12
CA GLN A 67 -13.60 -0.07 -9.37
C GLN A 67 -12.78 0.94 -8.56
N LYS A 68 -12.30 0.57 -7.38
CA LYS A 68 -11.53 1.46 -6.49
C LYS A 68 -10.04 1.47 -6.82
N MET A 69 -9.52 0.42 -7.44
CA MET A 69 -8.09 0.27 -7.73
C MET A 69 -7.49 1.33 -8.67
N PRO A 70 -8.19 1.92 -9.66
CA PRO A 70 -7.66 3.04 -10.45
C PRO A 70 -7.45 4.33 -9.65
N ALA A 71 -8.10 4.47 -8.49
CA ALA A 71 -8.02 5.64 -7.62
C ALA A 71 -6.98 5.49 -6.48
N CYS A 72 -6.34 4.32 -6.37
CA CYS A 72 -5.30 4.01 -5.38
C CYS A 72 -3.91 4.10 -6.02
#